data_AF-A0A849UI37-F1
#
_entry.id   AF-A0A849UI37-F1
#
_cell.length_a   1.000
_cell.length_b   1.000
_cell.length_c   1.000
_cell.angle_alpha   90.00
_cell.angle_beta   90.00
_cell.angle_gamma   90.00
#
_symmetry.space_group_name_H-M   'P 1'
#
loop_
_entity.id
_entity.type
_entity.pdbx_description
1 polymer ?
#
loop_
_entity_poly.entity_id
_entity_poly.type
_entity_poly.pdbx_seq_one_letter_code
_entity_poly.pdbx_strand_id
1 'polypeptide(L)'
;MDASIQLPLFTLLGTLIGGLITFAVNRQQFKHQLASIRQQNKTEFMAEETARHFLSHKSYTDRSFDVLQKHLGGFEDNELRKILVRAGAVREYRSDGSEWWFLLSRMDERIEKIKDR
;
A
#
# COMPACT_ATOMS: atom_id res chain seq x y z
N MET A 1 -38.97 -21.37 -39.05
CA MET A 1 -37.67 -21.65 -38.39
C MET A 1 -37.93 -22.78 -37.39
N ASP A 2 -37.13 -23.84 -37.43
CA ASP A 2 -37.39 -25.04 -36.63
C ASP A 2 -37.16 -24.79 -35.14
N ALA A 3 -38.06 -25.31 -34.30
CA ALA A 3 -38.02 -25.16 -32.85
C ALA A 3 -36.70 -25.68 -32.22
N SER A 4 -35.98 -26.55 -32.92
CA SER A 4 -34.67 -27.08 -32.52
C SER A 4 -33.55 -26.03 -32.48
N ILE A 5 -33.65 -24.94 -33.25
CA ILE A 5 -32.60 -23.89 -33.33
C ILE A 5 -32.95 -22.68 -32.45
N GLN A 6 -34.23 -22.46 -32.15
CA GLN A 6 -34.70 -21.32 -31.34
C GLN A 6 -34.23 -21.43 -29.88
N LEU A 7 -34.37 -22.60 -29.27
CA LEU A 7 -33.95 -22.85 -27.88
C LEU A 7 -32.47 -22.56 -27.62
N PRO A 8 -31.50 -23.11 -28.37
CA PRO A 8 -30.08 -22.83 -28.15
C PRO A 8 -29.71 -21.37 -28.47
N LEU A 9 -30.42 -20.70 -29.38
CA LEU A 9 -30.21 -19.28 -29.67
C LEU A 9 -30.62 -18.42 -28.47
N PHE A 10 -31.77 -18.68 -27.86
CA PHE A 10 -32.23 -17.94 -26.69
C PHE A 10 -31.36 -18.18 -25.45
N THR A 11 -30.86 -19.39 -25.24
CA THR A 11 -29.94 -19.67 -24.12
C THR A 11 -28.62 -18.94 -24.29
N LEU A 12 -28.05 -18.92 -25.51
CA LEU A 12 -26.82 -18.18 -25.79
C LEU A 12 -26.99 -16.67 -25.62
N LEU A 13 -28.15 -16.14 -26.03
CA LEU A 13 -28.46 -14.73 -25.87
C LEU A 13 -28.67 -14.36 -24.39
N GLY A 14 -29.32 -15.23 -23.63
CA GLY A 14 -29.49 -15.10 -22.18
C GLY A 14 -28.18 -15.16 -21.40
N THR A 15 -27.28 -16.09 -21.73
CA THR A 15 -25.95 -16.17 -21.09
C THR A 15 -25.07 -15.00 -21.45
N LEU A 16 -25.17 -14.48 -22.68
CA LEU A 16 -24.42 -13.30 -23.11
C LEU A 16 -24.88 -12.04 -22.35
N ILE A 17 -26.19 -11.81 -22.26
CA ILE A 17 -26.75 -10.68 -21.49
C ILE A 17 -26.42 -10.84 -19.99
N GLY A 18 -26.64 -12.03 -19.43
CA GLY A 18 -26.32 -12.32 -18.03
C GLY A 18 -24.84 -12.08 -17.73
N GLY A 19 -23.94 -12.56 -18.60
CA GLY A 19 -22.51 -12.34 -18.51
C GLY A 19 -22.12 -10.86 -18.57
N LEU A 20 -22.74 -10.07 -19.45
CA LEU A 20 -22.50 -8.63 -19.52
C LEU A 20 -22.95 -7.90 -18.24
N ILE A 21 -24.12 -8.24 -17.70
CA ILE A 21 -24.62 -7.68 -16.44
C ILE A 21 -23.68 -8.06 -15.29
N THR A 22 -23.30 -9.33 -15.17
CA THR A 22 -22.37 -9.81 -14.16
C THR A 22 -21.01 -9.10 -14.28
N PHE A 23 -20.50 -8.92 -15.49
CA PHE A 23 -19.24 -8.20 -15.73
C PHE A 23 -19.31 -6.74 -15.26
N ALA A 24 -20.40 -6.03 -15.61
CA ALA A 24 -20.61 -4.65 -15.19
C ALA A 24 -20.73 -4.51 -13.66
N VAL A 25 -21.54 -5.37 -13.03
CA VAL A 25 -21.72 -5.39 -11.57
C VAL A 25 -20.40 -5.72 -10.85
N ASN A 26 -19.68 -6.74 -11.30
CA ASN A 26 -18.39 -7.10 -10.72
C ASN A 26 -17.42 -5.93 -10.77
N ARG A 27 -17.33 -5.23 -11.91
CA ARG A 27 -16.43 -4.08 -12.05
C ARG A 27 -16.79 -2.92 -11.12
N GLN A 28 -18.07 -2.70 -10.84
CA GLN A 28 -18.52 -1.72 -9.85
C GLN A 28 -18.19 -2.18 -8.42
N GLN A 29 -18.48 -3.44 -8.08
CA GLN A 29 -18.19 -4.02 -6.77
C GLN A 29 -16.69 -3.96 -6.42
N PHE A 30 -15.80 -4.28 -7.37
CA PHE A 30 -14.35 -4.18 -7.16
C PHE A 30 -13.91 -2.76 -6.75
N LYS A 31 -14.46 -1.73 -7.38
CA LYS A 31 -14.14 -0.34 -7.01
C LYS A 31 -14.60 0.00 -5.60
N HIS A 32 -15.81 -0.43 -5.22
CA HIS A 32 -16.33 -0.21 -3.88
C HIS A 32 -15.54 -0.97 -2.81
N GLN A 33 -15.14 -2.21 -3.08
CA GLN A 33 -14.30 -3.00 -2.17
C GLN A 33 -12.92 -2.34 -1.94
N LEU A 34 -12.29 -1.81 -2.99
CA LEU A 34 -11.03 -1.06 -2.83
C LEU A 34 -11.22 0.21 -1.99
N ALA A 35 -12.31 0.95 -2.22
CA ALA A 35 -12.62 2.14 -1.46
C ALA A 35 -12.93 1.81 0.02
N SER A 36 -13.68 0.74 0.29
CA SER A 36 -14.02 0.33 1.65
C SER A 36 -12.79 -0.15 2.43
N ILE A 37 -11.90 -0.92 1.81
CA ILE A 37 -10.63 -1.35 2.44
C ILE A 37 -9.77 -0.14 2.82
N ARG A 38 -9.67 0.86 1.94
CA ARG A 38 -8.96 2.11 2.25
C ARG A 38 -9.62 2.87 3.39
N GLN A 39 -10.95 2.88 3.45
CA GLN A 39 -11.69 3.56 4.51
C GLN A 39 -11.55 2.84 5.86
N GLN A 40 -11.62 1.51 5.86
CA GLN A 40 -11.46 0.68 7.07
C GLN A 40 -10.05 0.81 7.66
N ASN A 41 -9.03 0.86 6.80
CA ASN A 41 -7.62 0.96 7.22
C ASN A 41 -7.06 2.38 7.07
N LYS A 42 -7.93 3.40 7.08
CA LYS A 42 -7.55 4.78 6.76
C LYS A 42 -6.41 5.28 7.66
N THR A 43 -6.48 5.01 8.95
CA THR A 43 -5.45 5.39 9.92
C THR A 43 -4.08 4.83 9.54
N GLU A 44 -4.02 3.53 9.22
CA GLU A 44 -2.78 2.86 8.85
C GLU A 44 -2.22 3.35 7.51
N PHE A 45 -3.09 3.57 6.51
CA PHE A 45 -2.69 4.12 5.22
C PHE A 45 -2.12 5.55 5.35
N MET A 46 -2.77 6.39 6.16
CA MET A 46 -2.29 7.75 6.41
C MET A 46 -0.97 7.75 7.19
N ALA A 47 -0.81 6.83 8.15
CA ALA A 47 0.45 6.67 8.87
C ALA A 47 1.58 6.19 7.94
N GLU A 48 1.31 5.27 7.02
CA GLU A 48 2.26 4.81 6.02
C GLU A 48 2.68 5.95 5.07
N GLU A 49 1.72 6.73 4.58
CA GLU A 49 1.97 7.89 3.71
C GLU A 49 2.81 8.96 4.44
N THR A 50 2.47 9.22 5.71
CA THR A 50 3.21 10.14 6.57
C THR A 50 4.63 9.66 6.84
N ALA A 51 4.82 8.37 7.12
CA ALA A 51 6.14 7.77 7.31
C ALA A 51 6.99 7.91 6.04
N ARG A 52 6.41 7.63 4.87
CA ARG A 52 7.07 7.82 3.57
C ARG A 52 7.44 9.28 3.34
N HIS A 53 6.57 10.22 3.70
CA HIS A 53 6.86 11.65 3.61
C HIS A 53 8.09 12.02 4.47
N PHE A 54 8.13 11.60 5.73
CA PHE A 54 9.26 11.92 6.62
C PHE A 54 10.59 11.27 6.18
N LEU A 55 10.52 10.04 5.68
CA LEU A 55 11.69 9.30 5.22
C LEU A 55 12.14 9.64 3.79
N SER A 56 11.34 10.38 3.02
CA SER A 56 11.71 10.85 1.66
C SER A 56 12.34 12.24 1.66
N HIS A 57 12.57 12.85 2.82
CA HIS A 57 13.14 14.17 2.93
C HIS A 57 14.57 14.25 2.33
N LYS A 58 14.84 15.23 1.45
CA LYS A 58 16.10 15.32 0.68
C LYS A 58 17.36 15.40 1.55
N SER A 59 17.33 16.21 2.61
CA SER A 59 18.52 16.41 3.45
C SER A 59 18.93 15.15 4.22
N TYR A 60 17.99 14.24 4.49
CA TYR A 60 18.25 13.10 5.37
C TYR A 60 17.72 11.81 4.76
N THR A 61 18.63 10.89 4.49
CA THR A 61 18.32 9.56 3.95
C THR A 61 17.74 8.62 4.99
N ASP A 62 18.04 8.88 6.27
CA ASP A 62 17.63 8.07 7.42
C ASP A 62 17.12 8.94 8.59
N ARG A 63 16.34 8.31 9.47
CA ARG A 63 15.71 8.92 10.66
C ARG A 63 15.79 7.96 11.84
N SER A 64 16.05 8.48 13.04
CA SER A 64 15.94 7.66 14.25
C SER A 64 14.48 7.30 14.52
N PHE A 65 14.29 6.13 15.12
CA PHE A 65 12.97 5.65 15.53
C PHE A 65 12.28 6.65 16.47
N ASP A 66 13.00 7.20 17.46
CA ASP A 66 12.47 8.19 18.39
C ASP A 66 11.91 9.44 17.69
N VAL A 67 12.56 9.90 16.62
CA VAL A 67 12.08 11.04 15.83
C VAL A 67 10.81 10.67 15.09
N LEU A 68 10.77 9.49 14.46
CA LEU A 68 9.58 9.00 13.76
C LEU A 68 8.41 8.83 14.72
N GLN A 69 8.64 8.26 15.91
CA GLN A 69 7.63 8.06 16.94
C GLN A 69 7.02 9.38 17.41
N LYS A 70 7.85 10.41 17.65
CA LYS A 70 7.36 11.73 18.06
C LYS A 70 6.46 12.40 17.01
N HIS A 71 6.73 12.19 15.73
CA HIS A 71 5.98 12.84 14.64
C HIS A 71 4.75 12.04 14.18
N LEU A 72 4.84 10.71 14.15
CA LEU A 72 3.73 9.85 13.75
C LEU A 72 2.71 9.68 14.88
N GLY A 73 3.17 9.52 16.13
CA GLY A 73 2.34 9.49 17.34
C GLY A 73 1.20 8.45 17.34
N GLY A 74 0.59 8.18 18.50
CA GLY A 74 -0.66 7.40 18.57
C GLY A 74 -0.56 5.91 18.18
N PHE A 75 0.63 5.38 17.96
CA PHE A 75 0.91 3.96 17.72
C PHE A 75 1.87 3.45 18.79
N GLU A 76 1.69 2.20 19.20
CA GLU A 76 2.69 1.51 19.99
C GLU A 76 3.96 1.27 19.16
N ASP A 77 5.11 1.10 19.81
CA ASP A 77 6.39 0.97 19.11
C ASP A 77 6.36 -0.13 18.04
N ASN A 78 5.81 -1.32 18.38
CA ASN A 78 5.74 -2.43 17.45
C ASN A 78 4.74 -2.20 16.31
N GLU A 79 3.67 -1.45 16.55
CA GLU A 79 2.73 -1.06 15.49
C GLU A 79 3.38 -0.07 14.53
N LEU A 80 4.09 0.91 15.06
CA LEU A 80 4.84 1.87 14.27
C LEU A 80 5.90 1.17 13.42
N ARG A 81 6.65 0.21 13.98
CA ARG A 81 7.60 -0.61 13.21
C ARG A 81 6.92 -1.37 12.05
N LYS A 82 5.72 -1.93 12.28
CA LYS A 82 4.94 -2.59 11.21
C LYS A 82 4.53 -1.60 10.11
N ILE A 83 4.12 -0.39 10.49
CA ILE A 83 3.78 0.69 9.55
C ILE A 83 5.01 1.10 8.73
N LEU A 84 6.18 1.23 9.36
CA LEU A 84 7.44 1.56 8.68
C LEU A 84 7.83 0.48 7.66
N VAL A 85 7.73 -0.80 8.04
CA VAL A 85 7.95 -1.92 7.10
C VAL A 85 6.97 -1.85 5.92
N ARG A 86 5.69 -1.58 6.18
CA ARG A 86 4.67 -1.44 5.14
C ARG A 86 4.96 -0.26 4.20
N ALA A 87 5.51 0.83 4.73
CA ALA A 87 5.93 1.99 3.94
C ALA A 87 7.14 1.69 3.02
N GLY A 88 7.76 0.51 3.14
CA GLY A 88 8.97 0.13 2.42
C GLY A 88 10.26 0.60 3.09
N ALA A 89 10.20 0.86 4.40
CA ALA A 89 11.37 1.25 5.17
C ALA A 89 12.14 0.03 5.70
N VAL A 90 13.45 0.18 5.80
CA VAL A 90 14.40 -0.82 6.33
C VAL A 90 14.94 -0.30 7.66
N ARG A 91 15.06 -1.22 8.62
CA ARG A 91 15.64 -0.95 9.94
C ARG A 91 17.14 -1.20 9.96
N GLU A 92 17.86 -0.34 10.66
CA GLU A 92 19.29 -0.46 10.93
C GLU A 92 19.59 -0.02 12.37
N TYR A 93 20.62 -0.62 12.98
CA TYR A 93 21.16 -0.17 14.25
C TYR A 93 22.51 0.49 14.03
N ARG A 94 22.70 1.65 14.65
CA ARG A 94 24.01 2.32 14.67
C ARG A 94 24.89 1.77 15.80
N SER A 95 26.16 2.18 15.81
CA SER A 95 27.16 1.77 16.79
C SER A 95 26.82 2.13 18.23
N ASP A 96 25.98 3.14 18.44
CA ASP A 96 25.44 3.56 19.74
C ASP A 96 24.21 2.74 20.19
N GLY A 97 23.78 1.76 19.39
CA GLY A 97 22.58 0.96 19.65
C GLY A 97 21.27 1.66 19.28
N SER A 98 21.33 2.88 18.74
CA SER A 98 20.12 3.60 18.32
C SER A 98 19.49 2.96 17.08
N GLU A 99 18.15 2.90 17.08
CA GLU A 99 17.36 2.34 15.98
C GLU A 99 17.10 3.42 14.92
N TRP A 100 17.47 3.13 13.68
CA TRP A 100 17.31 4.01 12.53
C TRP A 100 16.55 3.32 11.39
N TRP A 101 15.87 4.15 10.60
CA TRP A 101 15.04 3.71 9.50
C TRP A 101 15.29 4.56 8.26
N PHE A 102 15.25 3.93 7.09
CA PHE A 102 15.39 4.58 5.79
C PHE A 102 14.53 3.87 4.74
N LEU A 103 14.19 4.55 3.64
CA LEU A 103 13.44 3.91 2.55
C LEU A 103 14.35 3.00 1.72
N LEU A 104 13.91 1.77 1.43
CA LEU A 104 14.62 0.85 0.55
C LEU A 104 14.86 1.47 -0.84
N SER A 105 13.89 2.24 -1.35
CA SER A 105 14.00 2.94 -2.64
C SER A 105 15.09 4.03 -2.67
N ARG A 106 15.63 4.42 -1.52
CA ARG A 106 16.71 5.43 -1.39
C ARG A 106 18.04 4.81 -1.00
N MET A 107 18.20 3.48 -1.15
CA MET A 107 19.43 2.78 -0.79
C MET A 107 20.66 3.36 -1.54
N ASP A 108 20.52 3.65 -2.82
CA ASP A 108 21.63 4.17 -3.64
C ASP A 108 22.12 5.54 -3.14
N GLU A 109 21.18 6.48 -2.89
CA GLU A 109 21.48 7.80 -2.31
C GLU A 109 22.16 7.68 -0.93
N ARG A 110 21.72 6.70 -0.12
CA ARG A 110 22.32 6.44 1.18
C ARG A 110 23.76 5.94 1.04
N ILE A 111 24.02 5.02 0.12
CA ILE A 111 25.37 4.48 -0.13
C ILE A 111 26.31 5.61 -0.60
N GLU A 112 25.84 6.50 -1.47
CA GLU A 112 26.61 7.68 -1.90
C GLU A 112 26.96 8.59 -0.72
N LYS A 113 25.99 8.97 0.12
CA LYS A 113 26.24 9.80 1.31
C LYS A 113 27.18 9.17 2.33
N ILE A 114 27.26 7.84 2.39
CA ILE A 114 28.20 7.14 3.27
C ILE A 114 29.62 7.18 2.68
N LYS A 115 29.76 7.10 1.35
CA LYS A 115 31.07 7.20 0.68
C LYS A 115 31.67 8.61 0.76
N ASP A 116 30.83 9.64 0.79
CA ASP A 116 31.25 11.04 0.87
C ASP A 116 31.63 11.51 2.29
N ARG A 117 31.44 10.67 3.31
CA ARG A 117 31.78 10.95 4.72
C ARG A 117 33.09 10.28 5.13
#